data_AF-A0A920S101-F1
#
_entry.id   AF-A0A920S101-F1
#
_cell.length_a   1.000
_cell.length_b   1.000
_cell.length_c   1.000
_cell.angle_alpha   90.00
_cell.angle_beta   90.00
_cell.angle_gamma   90.00
#
_symmetry.space_group_name_H-M   'P 1'
#
loop_
_entity.id
_entity.type
_entity.pdbx_description
1 polymer ?
#
loop_
_entity_poly.entity_id
_entity_poly.type
_entity_poly.pdbx_seq_one_letter_code
_entity_poly.pdbx_strand_id
1 'polypeptide(L)'
;MKSVLIIGFFQVLALIPGVSRAGITITAGRILGFDRTDSTKISFFLSIPALLGASTLGIKDLFKENIDFNLLVLVGVFLSFLFSLITIKIFFKFIKNFS
;
A
#
# COMPACT_ATOMS: atom_id res chain seq x y z
N MET A 1 -9.16 13.02 13.68
CA MET A 1 -9.41 13.60 12.34
C MET A 1 -8.23 14.41 11.80
N LYS A 2 -7.71 15.43 12.52
CA LYS A 2 -6.57 16.25 12.06
C LYS A 2 -5.34 15.42 11.62
N SER A 3 -4.94 14.42 12.41
CA SER A 3 -3.77 13.58 12.10
C SER A 3 -3.93 12.79 10.80
N VAL A 4 -5.12 12.26 10.51
CA VAL A 4 -5.38 11.47 9.28
C VAL A 4 -5.30 12.36 8.03
N LEU A 5 -5.75 13.61 8.12
CA LEU A 5 -5.61 14.57 7.03
C LEU A 5 -4.14 14.89 6.73
N ILE A 6 -3.32 15.04 7.78
CA ILE A 6 -1.87 15.25 7.61
C ILE A 6 -1.22 14.03 6.97
N ILE A 7 -1.53 12.81 7.44
CA ILE A 7 -1.02 11.56 6.83
C ILE A 7 -1.45 11.46 5.36
N GLY A 8 -2.68 11.84 5.04
CA GLY A 8 -3.19 11.89 3.66
C GLY A 8 -2.42 12.89 2.79
N PHE A 9 -2.08 14.05 3.32
CA PHE A 9 -1.25 15.04 2.61
C PHE A 9 0.15 14.49 2.32
N PHE A 10 0.77 13.82 3.29
CA PHE A 10 2.04 13.11 3.07
C PHE A 10 1.91 11.98 2.04
N GLN A 11 0.78 11.29 1.98
CA GLN A 11 0.54 10.24 0.98
C GLN A 11 0.56 10.77 -0.46
N VAL A 12 0.27 12.06 -0.70
CA VAL A 12 0.38 12.65 -2.05
C VAL A 12 1.80 12.52 -2.59
N LEU A 13 2.82 12.56 -1.73
CA LEU A 13 4.21 12.35 -2.14
C LEU A 13 4.46 10.94 -2.70
N ALA A 14 3.59 9.97 -2.40
CA ALA A 14 3.66 8.63 -3.00
C ALA A 14 3.34 8.60 -4.50
N LEU A 15 2.83 9.71 -5.08
CA LEU A 15 2.68 9.86 -6.52
C LEU A 15 4.02 10.07 -7.23
N ILE A 16 5.08 10.47 -6.51
CA ILE A 16 6.43 10.57 -7.06
C ILE A 16 6.98 9.16 -7.24
N PRO A 17 7.34 8.74 -8.47
CA PRO A 17 7.85 7.40 -8.72
C PRO A 17 9.06 7.06 -7.85
N GLY A 18 9.03 5.88 -7.21
CA GLY A 18 10.05 5.44 -6.27
C GLY A 18 9.76 5.78 -4.80
N VAL A 19 8.83 6.69 -4.51
CA VAL A 19 8.38 6.93 -3.13
C VAL A 19 7.47 5.79 -2.67
N SER A 20 7.86 5.11 -1.60
CA SER A 20 7.04 4.06 -1.00
C SER A 20 5.82 4.66 -0.29
N ARG A 21 4.62 4.35 -0.77
CA ARG A 21 3.34 4.73 -0.15
C ARG A 21 3.25 4.28 1.32
N ALA A 22 3.66 3.05 1.61
CA ALA A 22 3.65 2.55 2.98
C ALA A 22 4.69 3.30 3.83
N GLY A 23 5.89 3.51 3.29
CA GLY A 23 6.97 4.25 3.96
C GLY A 23 6.57 5.67 4.33
N ILE A 24 6.04 6.46 3.38
CA ILE A 24 5.72 7.87 3.64
C ILE A 24 4.57 8.06 4.63
N THR A 25 3.57 7.17 4.61
CA THR A 25 2.43 7.23 5.54
C THR A 25 2.78 6.71 6.94
N ILE A 26 3.64 5.69 7.04
CA ILE A 26 4.20 5.26 8.33
C ILE A 26 5.07 6.38 8.90
N THR A 27 5.95 6.99 8.11
CA THR A 27 6.80 8.11 8.53
C THR A 27 5.96 9.29 9.02
N ALA A 28 4.90 9.67 8.29
CA ALA A 28 3.97 10.71 8.72
C ALA A 28 3.28 10.35 10.06
N GLY A 29 2.84 9.10 10.22
CA GLY A 29 2.30 8.61 11.50
C GLY A 29 3.31 8.72 12.65
N ARG A 30 4.58 8.37 12.40
CA ARG A 30 5.66 8.47 13.39
C ARG A 30 5.96 9.92 13.77
N ILE A 31 5.99 10.84 12.79
CA ILE A 31 6.16 12.29 13.05
C ILE A 31 5.03 12.84 13.91
N LEU A 32 3.81 12.32 13.73
CA LEU A 32 2.62 12.70 14.51
C LEU A 32 2.54 12.00 15.89
N GLY A 33 3.55 11.20 16.25
CA GLY A 33 3.66 10.57 17.57
C GLY A 33 2.97 9.20 17.72
N PHE A 34 2.35 8.65 16.67
CA PHE A 34 1.82 7.28 16.73
C PHE A 34 2.95 6.27 16.84
N ASP A 35 2.78 5.20 17.61
CA ASP A 35 3.77 4.12 17.63
C ASP A 35 3.90 3.43 16.26
N ARG A 36 4.91 2.58 16.08
CA ARG A 36 5.15 1.90 14.80
C ARG A 36 4.04 0.95 14.40
N THR A 37 3.44 0.27 15.38
CA THR A 37 2.39 -0.71 15.15
C THR A 37 1.14 -0.01 14.64
N ASP A 38 0.74 1.08 15.28
CA ASP A 38 -0.43 1.86 14.92
C ASP A 38 -0.21 2.68 13.65
N SER A 39 0.98 3.27 13.47
CA SER A 39 1.35 3.91 12.19
C SER A 39 1.26 2.94 11.02
N THR A 40 1.70 1.70 11.23
CA THR A 40 1.62 0.63 10.24
C THR A 40 0.17 0.22 9.95
N LYS A 41 -0.65 -0.01 10.98
CA LYS A 41 -2.08 -0.31 10.80
C LYS A 41 -2.78 0.79 10.01
N ILE A 42 -2.54 2.06 10.36
CA ILE A 42 -3.13 3.21 9.66
C ILE A 42 -2.70 3.21 8.19
N SER A 43 -1.41 3.00 7.92
CA SER A 43 -0.88 2.91 6.56
C SER A 43 -1.55 1.80 5.74
N PHE A 44 -1.73 0.61 6.33
CA PHE A 44 -2.42 -0.50 5.66
C PHE A 44 -3.90 -0.21 5.41
N PHE A 45 -4.63 0.35 6.39
CA PHE A 45 -6.03 0.71 6.19
C PHE A 45 -6.19 1.77 5.10
N LEU A 46 -5.31 2.77 5.07
CA LEU A 46 -5.31 3.81 4.05
C LEU A 46 -4.94 3.27 2.66
N SER A 47 -4.15 2.20 2.60
CA SER A 47 -3.79 1.55 1.33
C SER A 47 -4.97 0.89 0.62
N ILE A 48 -5.98 0.42 1.35
CA ILE A 48 -7.13 -0.30 0.78
C ILE A 48 -7.91 0.60 -0.21
N PRO A 49 -8.51 1.74 0.20
CA PRO A 49 -9.24 2.59 -0.73
C PRO A 49 -8.32 3.19 -1.81
N ALA A 50 -7.06 3.50 -1.48
CA ALA A 50 -6.12 4.08 -2.43
C ALA A 50 -5.72 3.11 -3.55
N LEU A 51 -5.38 1.86 -3.21
CA LEU A 51 -5.04 0.83 -4.21
C LEU A 51 -6.26 0.38 -4.98
N LEU A 52 -7.43 0.25 -4.33
CA LEU A 52 -8.67 -0.08 -5.05
C LEU A 52 -9.01 1.00 -6.08
N GLY A 53 -8.90 2.28 -5.71
CA GLY A 53 -9.07 3.40 -6.63
C GLY A 53 -8.06 3.36 -7.79
N ALA A 54 -6.78 3.16 -7.49
CA ALA A 54 -5.74 3.07 -8.52
C ALA A 54 -5.95 1.88 -9.47
N SER A 55 -6.26 0.70 -8.93
CA SER A 55 -6.51 -0.52 -9.71
C SER A 55 -7.75 -0.41 -10.58
N THR A 56 -8.84 0.18 -10.06
CA THR A 56 -10.07 0.39 -10.86
C THR A 56 -9.85 1.35 -12.03
N LEU A 57 -9.08 2.41 -11.83
CA LEU A 57 -8.65 3.29 -12.92
C LEU A 57 -7.75 2.53 -13.92
N GLY A 58 -6.79 1.75 -13.43
CA GLY A 58 -5.91 0.94 -14.28
C GLY A 58 -6.65 -0.07 -15.14
N ILE A 59 -7.72 -0.69 -14.63
CA ILE A 59 -8.57 -1.61 -15.41
C ILE A 59 -9.15 -0.94 -16.66
N LYS A 60 -9.54 0.33 -16.57
CA LYS A 60 -10.05 1.07 -17.74
C LYS A 60 -9.01 1.20 -18.84
N ASP A 61 -7.74 1.35 -18.47
CA ASP A 61 -6.63 1.42 -19.41
C ASP A 61 -6.30 0.04 -19.99
N LEU A 62 -6.44 -1.03 -19.20
CA LEU A 62 -6.32 -2.42 -19.69
C LEU A 62 -7.33 -2.76 -20.81
N PHE A 63 -8.50 -2.13 -20.83
CA PHE A 63 -9.50 -2.33 -21.91
C PHE A 63 -9.18 -1.55 -23.20
N LYS A 64 -8.34 -0.52 -23.12
CA LYS A 64 -7.89 0.23 -24.31
C LYS A 64 -6.71 -0.47 -24.99
N GLU A 65 -5.91 -1.17 -24.22
CA GLU A 65 -4.81 -1.99 -24.72
C GLU A 65 -5.31 -3.42 -24.98
N ASN A 66 -4.90 -4.05 -26.08
CA ASN A 66 -5.26 -5.45 -26.36
C ASN A 66 -4.42 -6.40 -25.49
N ILE A 67 -4.72 -6.45 -24.20
CA ILE A 67 -3.95 -7.25 -23.24
C ILE A 67 -4.37 -8.71 -23.33
N ASP A 68 -3.41 -9.59 -23.61
CA ASP A 68 -3.59 -11.02 -23.55
C ASP A 68 -3.58 -11.49 -22.09
N PHE A 69 -4.78 -11.78 -21.56
CA PHE A 69 -4.95 -12.46 -20.28
C PHE A 69 -4.54 -13.94 -20.39
N ASN A 70 -3.23 -14.18 -20.40
CA ASN A 70 -2.66 -15.52 -20.48
C ASN A 70 -2.47 -16.15 -19.07
N LEU A 71 -2.13 -17.44 -19.06
CA LEU A 71 -1.89 -18.20 -17.82
C LEU A 71 -0.79 -17.56 -16.95
N LEU A 72 0.20 -16.91 -17.57
CA LEU A 72 1.32 -16.28 -16.88
C LEU A 72 0.84 -15.09 -16.03
N VAL A 73 -0.04 -14.25 -16.56
CA VAL A 73 -0.65 -13.12 -15.85
C VAL A 73 -1.44 -13.62 -14.65
N LEU A 74 -2.25 -14.66 -14.83
CA LEU A 74 -3.06 -15.24 -13.75
C LEU A 74 -2.19 -15.81 -12.62
N VAL A 75 -1.12 -16.53 -12.97
CA VAL A 75 -0.14 -17.03 -12.00
C VAL A 75 0.56 -15.87 -11.28
N GLY A 76 0.93 -14.81 -11.99
CA GLY A 76 1.54 -13.62 -11.41
C GLY A 76 0.63 -12.92 -10.39
N VAL A 77 -0.66 -12.75 -10.71
CA VAL A 77 -1.66 -12.19 -9.78
C VAL A 77 -1.80 -13.09 -8.55
N PHE A 78 -1.92 -14.40 -8.75
CA PHE A 78 -2.08 -15.35 -7.65
C PHE A 78 -0.86 -15.40 -6.71
N LEU A 79 0.35 -15.46 -7.27
CA LEU A 79 1.59 -15.42 -6.49
C LEU A 79 1.73 -14.08 -5.77
N SER A 80 1.43 -12.95 -6.43
CA SER A 80 1.47 -11.62 -5.79
C SER A 80 0.54 -11.54 -4.58
N PHE A 81 -0.67 -12.10 -4.68
CA PHE A 81 -1.60 -12.21 -3.57
C PHE A 81 -1.01 -13.04 -2.41
N LEU A 82 -0.49 -14.24 -2.70
CA LEU A 82 0.06 -15.14 -1.70
C LEU A 82 1.27 -14.51 -0.98
N PHE A 83 2.23 -13.97 -1.74
CA PHE A 83 3.42 -13.32 -1.18
C PHE A 83 3.08 -12.04 -0.41
N SER A 84 2.08 -11.27 -0.86
CA SER A 84 1.60 -10.11 -0.11
C SER A 84 1.09 -10.51 1.28
N LEU A 85 0.26 -11.54 1.38
CA LEU A 85 -0.24 -12.04 2.67
C LEU A 85 0.89 -12.49 3.60
N ILE A 86 1.85 -13.24 3.06
CA ILE A 86 3.04 -13.69 3.82
C ILE A 86 3.86 -12.48 4.29
N THR A 87 4.10 -11.53 3.40
CA THR A 87 4.88 -10.31 3.69
C THR A 87 4.23 -9.49 4.78
N ILE A 88 2.92 -9.24 4.70
CA ILE A 88 2.19 -8.50 5.74
C ILE A 88 2.34 -9.19 7.09
N LYS A 89 2.15 -10.51 7.16
CA LYS A 89 2.28 -11.28 8.40
C LYS A 89 3.68 -11.16 9.01
N ILE A 90 4.73 -11.32 8.19
CA ILE A 90 6.12 -11.21 8.63
C ILE A 90 6.44 -9.77 9.06
N PHE A 91 6.00 -8.79 8.29
CA PHE A 91 6.24 -7.37 8.54
C PHE A 91 5.62 -6.91 9.87
N PHE A 92 4.38 -7.30 10.15
CA PHE A 92 3.75 -7.00 11.44
C PHE A 92 4.46 -7.67 12.62
N LYS A 93 5.01 -8.88 12.44
CA LYS A 93 5.83 -9.53 13.47
C LYS A 93 7.16 -8.80 13.66
N PHE A 94 7.79 -8.36 12.57
CA PHE A 94 9.04 -7.60 12.60
C PHE A 94 8.87 -6.26 13.33
N ILE A 95 7.86 -5.47 12.96
CA ILE A 95 7.62 -4.15 13.58
C ILE A 95 7.29 -4.23 15.07
N LYS A 96 6.66 -5.31 15.53
CA LYS A 96 6.40 -5.52 16.95
C LYS A 96 7.67 -5.80 17.76
N ASN A 97 8.66 -6.43 17.13
CA ASN A 97 9.87 -6.89 17.81
C ASN A 97 11.04 -5.91 17.68
N PHE A 98 11.05 -5.08 16.64
CA PHE A 98 12.17 -4.20 16.32
C PHE A 98 11.74 -2.73 16.29
N SER A 99 12.64 -1.88 16.80
CA SER A 99 12.50 -0.42 16.82
C SER A 99 13.12 0.19 15.57
#